data_AF-A0A915SCG0-F1
#
_entry.id   AF-A0A915SCG0-F1
#
_cell.length_a   1.000
_cell.length_b   1.000
_cell.length_c   1.000
_cell.angle_alpha   90.00
_cell.angle_beta   90.00
_cell.angle_gamma   90.00
#
_symmetry.space_group_name_H-M   'P 1'
#
loop_
_entity.id
_entity.type
_entity.pdbx_description
1 polymer ?
#
loop_
_entity_poly.entity_id
_entity_poly.type
_entity_poly.pdbx_seq_one_letter_code
_entity_poly.pdbx_strand_id
1 'polypeptide(L)' 'MEEKIKNIDKDFLKDIRCKLASTSTGTLIKYYEDIKSNVIPQNLSSYTEYINTFDLLEFIEKELIARGALRKIKRINLL' A
#
# COMPACT_ATOMS: atom_id res chain seq x y z
N MET A 1 -9.03 29.92 3.60
CA MET A 1 -8.79 28.94 2.52
C MET A 1 -8.17 27.71 3.17
N GLU A 2 -8.97 26.89 3.83
CA GLU A 2 -8.49 25.71 4.56
C GLU A 2 -9.57 24.63 4.52
N GLU A 3 -9.67 23.93 3.38
CA GLU A 3 -10.41 22.67 3.29
C GLU A 3 -9.69 21.77 2.27
N LYS A 4 -8.44 21.40 2.58
CA LYS A 4 -7.65 20.41 1.83
C LYS A 4 -7.65 19.03 2.52
N ILE A 5 -8.66 18.75 3.33
CA ILE A 5 -8.78 17.51 4.08
C ILE A 5 -10.20 16.99 3.87
N LYS A 6 -10.31 15.77 3.33
CA LYS A 6 -11.54 15.00 3.04
C LYS A 6 -12.13 15.15 1.63
N ASN A 7 -11.38 14.68 0.64
CA ASN A 7 -11.93 13.78 -0.37
C ASN A 7 -10.73 13.07 -1.02
N ILE A 8 -10.12 12.11 -0.31
CA ILE A 8 -9.46 11.05 -1.04
C ILE A 8 -10.60 10.38 -1.81
N ASP A 9 -10.66 10.67 -3.09
CA ASP A 9 -11.75 10.29 -3.96
C ASP A 9 -11.93 8.77 -3.87
N LYS A 10 -13.18 8.30 -3.69
CA LYS A 10 -13.42 6.85 -3.58
C LYS A 10 -12.93 6.13 -4.83
N ASP A 11 -12.94 6.80 -5.98
CA ASP A 11 -12.37 6.30 -7.23
C ASP A 11 -10.85 6.12 -7.14
N PHE A 12 -10.14 7.01 -6.45
CA PHE A 12 -8.70 6.91 -6.29
C PHE A 12 -8.29 5.71 -5.42
N LEU A 13 -8.96 5.48 -4.28
CA LEU A 13 -8.69 4.31 -3.45
C LEU A 13 -9.01 3.00 -4.19
N LYS A 14 -10.03 3.03 -5.05
CA LYS A 14 -10.40 1.90 -5.89
C LYS A 14 -9.33 1.65 -6.97
N ASP A 15 -8.79 2.70 -7.59
CA ASP A 15 -7.72 2.60 -8.57
C ASP A 15 -6.47 1.94 -7.98
N ILE A 16 -5.99 2.40 -6.82
CA ILE A 16 -4.86 1.78 -6.13
C ILE A 16 -5.13 0.30 -5.87
N ARG A 17 -6.29 -0.04 -5.31
CA ARG A 17 -6.65 -1.45 -5.04
C ARG A 17 -6.66 -2.27 -6.32
N CYS A 18 -7.23 -1.77 -7.41
CA CYS A 18 -7.22 -2.43 -8.71
C CYS A 18 -5.79 -2.60 -9.26
N LYS A 19 -4.93 -1.59 -9.09
CA LYS A 19 -3.52 -1.65 -9.49
C LYS A 19 -2.75 -2.71 -8.71
N LEU A 20 -2.91 -2.75 -7.39
CA LEU A 20 -2.29 -3.77 -6.54
C LEU A 20 -2.84 -5.17 -6.83
N ALA A 21 -4.15 -5.28 -7.03
CA ALA A 21 -4.81 -6.54 -7.38
C ALA A 21 -4.39 -7.09 -8.75
N SER A 22 -4.11 -6.22 -9.73
CA SER A 22 -3.60 -6.63 -11.05
C SER A 22 -2.09 -6.85 -11.08
N THR A 23 -1.37 -6.45 -10.02
CA THR A 23 0.07 -6.64 -9.91
C THR A 23 0.40 -8.08 -9.49
N SER A 24 1.46 -8.65 -10.06
CA SER A 24 1.91 -10.00 -9.70
C SER A 24 2.39 -10.06 -8.23
N THR A 25 2.21 -11.21 -7.58
CA THR A 25 2.65 -11.40 -6.19
C THR A 25 4.13 -11.10 -6.00
N GLY A 26 5.00 -11.53 -6.92
CA GLY A 26 6.44 -11.26 -6.84
C GLY A 26 6.77 -9.76 -6.95
N THR A 27 6.00 -9.00 -7.74
CA THR A 27 6.16 -7.54 -7.82
C THR A 27 5.65 -6.84 -6.56
N LEU A 28 4.54 -7.30 -5.98
CA LEU A 28 4.04 -6.79 -4.70
C LEU A 28 5.04 -7.00 -3.56
N ILE A 29 5.73 -8.15 -3.53
CA ILE A 29 6.80 -8.42 -2.56
C ILE A 29 7.94 -7.42 -2.74
N LYS A 30 8.39 -7.17 -3.97
CA LYS A 30 9.41 -6.14 -4.24
C LYS A 30 8.97 -4.77 -3.76
N TYR A 31 7.75 -4.34 -4.07
CA TYR A 31 7.22 -3.06 -3.59
C TYR A 31 7.18 -2.98 -2.06
N TYR A 32 6.83 -4.08 -1.38
CA TYR A 32 6.85 -4.15 0.08
C TYR A 32 8.26 -3.95 0.66
N GLU A 33 9.27 -4.59 0.07
CA GLU A 33 10.66 -4.46 0.53
C GLU A 33 11.26 -3.09 0.19
N ASP A 34 10.99 -2.57 -1.01
CA ASP A 34 11.41 -1.23 -1.44
C ASP A 34 10.85 -0.19 -0.48
N ILE A 35 9.53 -0.21 -0.23
CA ILE A 35 8.88 0.77 0.64
C ILE A 35 9.38 0.66 2.08
N LYS A 36 9.61 -0.56 2.59
CA LYS A 36 10.25 -0.77 3.90
C LYS A 36 11.65 -0.19 3.98
N SER A 37 12.37 -0.17 2.86
CA SER A 37 13.70 0.42 2.73
C SER A 37 13.67 1.93 2.43
N ASN A 38 12.51 2.59 2.57
CA ASN A 38 12.25 3.99 2.20
C ASN A 38 12.46 4.30 0.72
N VAL A 39 12.35 3.29 -0.16
CA VAL A 39 12.40 3.46 -1.61
C VAL A 39 10.98 3.37 -2.15
N ILE A 40 10.50 4.43 -2.78
CA ILE A 40 9.17 4.44 -3.39
C ILE A 40 9.29 3.87 -4.82
N PRO A 41 8.61 2.75 -5.15
CA PRO A 41 8.62 2.22 -6.50
C PRO A 41 8.06 3.26 -7.47
N GLN A 42 8.70 3.47 -8.63
CA GLN A 42 8.26 4.45 -9.62
C GLN A 42 6.77 4.28 -10.01
N ASN A 43 6.32 3.03 -10.14
CA ASN A 43 4.94 2.69 -10.47
C ASN A 43 3.91 3.10 -9.40
N LEU A 44 4.37 3.42 -8.19
CA LEU A 44 3.55 3.87 -7.08
C LEU A 44 3.83 5.31 -6.66
N SER A 45 4.83 5.98 -7.26
CA SER A 45 5.22 7.35 -6.93
C SER A 45 4.05 8.32 -7.06
N SER A 46 3.23 8.18 -8.11
CA SER A 46 2.05 9.03 -8.33
C SER A 46 1.00 8.88 -7.21
N TYR A 47 0.95 7.73 -6.54
CA TYR A 47 0.02 7.51 -5.44
C TYR A 47 0.50 8.14 -4.13
N THR A 48 1.82 8.33 -3.97
CA THR A 48 2.41 8.94 -2.76
C THR A 48 2.16 10.45 -2.64
N GLU A 49 1.67 11.09 -3.71
CA GLU A 49 1.18 12.46 -3.69
C GLU A 49 -0.18 12.60 -2.98
N TYR A 50 -0.91 11.49 -2.85
CA TYR A 50 -2.29 11.48 -2.32
C TYR A 50 -2.46 10.60 -1.08
N ILE A 51 -1.59 9.61 -0.88
CA ILE A 51 -1.58 8.74 0.32
C ILE A 51 -0.18 8.67 0.89
N ASN A 52 -0.10 8.53 2.22
CA ASN A 52 1.20 8.35 2.84
C ASN A 52 1.78 6.98 2.47
N THR A 53 3.11 6.92 2.42
CA THR A 53 3.87 5.69 2.19
C THR A 53 3.49 4.57 3.16
N PHE A 54 3.09 4.91 4.39
CA PHE A 54 2.60 3.95 5.39
C PHE A 54 1.27 3.31 4.99
N ASP A 55 0.30 4.11 4.52
CA ASP A 55 -0.99 3.59 4.04
C ASP A 55 -0.78 2.72 2.78
N LEU A 56 0.11 3.14 1.88
CA LEU A 56 0.48 2.38 0.70
C LEU A 56 1.08 1.02 1.07
N LEU A 57 1.98 1.01 2.05
CA LEU A 57 2.56 -0.21 2.59
C LEU A 57 1.47 -1.13 3.17
N GLU A 58 0.52 -0.57 3.91
CA GLU A 58 -0.60 -1.33 4.48
C GLU A 58 -1.49 -1.96 3.38
N PHE A 59 -1.74 -1.25 2.27
CA PHE A 59 -2.49 -1.81 1.15
C PHE A 59 -1.75 -2.97 0.47
N ILE A 60 -0.44 -2.83 0.24
CA ILE A 60 0.40 -3.90 -0.32
C ILE A 60 0.43 -5.09 0.65
N GLU A 61 0.58 -4.83 1.95
CA GLU A 61 0.61 -5.88 2.97
C GLU A 61 -0.70 -6.67 2.99
N LYS A 62 -1.85 -5.98 2.96
CA LYS A 62 -3.17 -6.63 2.88
C LYS A 62 -3.32 -7.49 1.64
N GLU A 63 -2.86 -7.02 0.49
CA GLU A 63 -2.93 -7.77 -0.77
C GLU A 63 -2.01 -9.01 -0.74
N LEU A 64 -0.80 -8.87 -0.20
CA LEU A 64 0.12 -10.00 0.00
C LEU A 64 -0.44 -11.03 1.00
N ILE A 65 -1.10 -10.59 2.07
CA ILE A 65 -1.78 -11.47 3.04
C ILE A 65 -2.96 -12.18 2.37
N ALA A 66 -3.78 -11.47 1.61
CA ALA A 66 -4.93 -12.04 0.89
C ALA A 66 -4.50 -13.13 -0.09
N ARG A 67 -3.30 -13.01 -0.67
CA ARG A 67 -2.70 -14.00 -1.58
C ARG A 67 -1.94 -15.12 -0.87
N GLY A 68 -1.85 -15.09 0.46
CA GLY A 68 -1.06 -16.04 1.23
C GLY A 68 0.47 -15.89 1.06
N ALA A 69 0.91 -14.80 0.43
CA ALA A 69 2.33 -14.51 0.19
C ALA A 69 3.02 -13.90 1.42
N LEU A 70 2.23 -13.29 2.31
CA LEU A 70 2.70 -12.81 3.61
C LEU A 70 1.83 -13.42 4.71
N ARG A 71 2.44 -14.02 5.72
CA ARG A 71 1.71 -14.40 6.93
C ARG A 71 1.51 -13.15 7.78
N LYS A 72 0.25 -12.86 8.13
CA LYS A 72 -0.06 -11.81 9.11
C LYS A 72 0.71 -12.13 10.39
N ILE A 73 1.77 -11.38 10.66
CA ILE A 73 2.43 -11.45 11.96
C ILE A 73 1.39 -10.92 12.94
N LYS A 74 0.76 -11.82 13.72
CA LYS A 74 -0.01 -11.40 14.89
C LYS A 74 0.95 -10.56 15.71
N ARG A 75 0.71 -9.24 15.77
CA ARG A 75 1.35 -8.36 16.75
C ARG A 75 1.00 -8.96 18.11
N ILE A 76 1.90 -9.76 18.67
CA ILE A 76 1.80 -10.17 20.07
C ILE A 76 2.07 -8.87 20.82
N ASN A 77 1.01 -8.25 21.34
CA ASN A 77 1.15 -7.29 22.42
C ASN A 77 1.71 -8.08 23.60
N LEU A 78 3.03 -8.11 23.74
CA LEU A 78 3.66 -8.30 25.04
C LEU A 78 3.51 -6.96 25.77
N LEU A 79 2.35 -6.79 26.40
CA LEU A 79 2.14 -5.88 27.52
C LEU A 79 2.17 -6.72 28.80
#